data_AF-A0A6V7J599-F1
#
_entry.id   AF-A0A6V7J599-F1
#
_cell.length_a   1.000
_cell.length_b   1.000
_cell.length_c   1.000
_cell.angle_alpha   90.00
_cell.angle_beta   90.00
_cell.angle_gamma   90.00
#
_symmetry.space_group_name_H-M   'P 1'
#
loop_
_entity.id
_entity.type
_entity.pdbx_description
1 polymer ?
#
loop_
_entity_poly.entity_id
_entity_poly.type
_entity_poly.pdbx_seq_one_letter_code
_entity_poly.pdbx_strand_id
1 'polypeptide(L)'
;SGKFEVVEGDVAVVSGTVRATSDPQSEQIKFRLPTTDEPESMTSKDIYKEFRLRGYQYSGLFRSMKSATTDGSKGTIRWPNNWVAFMDNMLQIQLLGLDTRSLLVPTGIRKLTIDGRKHSQMIRAMPQDKQ
;
A
#
# COMPACT_ATOMS: atom_id res chain seq x y z
N SER A 1 24.96 5.07 -11.20
CA SER A 1 24.04 4.07 -11.77
C SER A 1 22.74 3.89 -10.98
N GLY A 2 22.59 4.43 -9.75
CA GLY A 2 21.32 4.37 -8.99
C GLY A 2 20.91 2.97 -8.52
N LYS A 3 21.63 1.93 -8.92
CA LYS A 3 21.39 0.55 -8.50
C LYS A 3 21.69 0.40 -7.01
N PHE A 4 20.87 -0.39 -6.32
CA PHE A 4 21.07 -0.72 -4.92
C PHE A 4 20.76 -2.21 -4.68
N GLU A 5 21.28 -2.71 -3.56
CA GLU A 5 21.01 -4.03 -3.04
C GLU A 5 20.87 -3.94 -1.52
N VAL A 6 20.05 -4.82 -0.94
CA VAL A 6 19.93 -5.03 0.50
C VAL A 6 20.35 -6.47 0.75
N VAL A 7 21.26 -6.67 1.70
CA VAL A 7 21.86 -7.95 2.04
C VAL A 7 21.55 -8.28 3.49
N GLU A 8 21.14 -9.52 3.74
CA GLU A 8 20.98 -10.09 5.08
C GLU A 8 21.96 -11.27 5.23
N GLY A 9 22.95 -11.13 6.12
CA GLY A 9 24.09 -12.06 6.16
C GLY A 9 24.90 -11.97 4.86
N ASP A 10 25.03 -13.09 4.16
CA ASP A 10 25.72 -13.18 2.85
C ASP A 10 24.75 -13.32 1.67
N VAL A 11 23.44 -13.14 1.91
CA VAL A 11 22.40 -13.35 0.89
C VAL A 11 21.77 -12.01 0.50
N ALA A 12 21.80 -11.70 -0.79
CA ALA A 12 21.04 -10.59 -1.35
C ALA A 12 19.54 -10.86 -1.27
N VAL A 13 18.81 -10.01 -0.56
CA VAL A 13 17.36 -10.17 -0.32
C VAL A 13 16.51 -9.20 -1.17
N VAL A 14 17.06 -8.04 -1.54
CA VAL A 14 16.38 -7.07 -2.42
C VAL A 14 17.42 -6.44 -3.35
N SER A 15 17.08 -6.31 -4.63
CA SER A 15 17.85 -5.50 -5.57
C SER A 15 16.94 -4.55 -6.34
N GLY A 16 17.47 -3.43 -6.80
CA GLY A 16 16.67 -2.44 -7.51
C GLY A 16 17.45 -1.24 -8.01
N THR A 17 16.72 -0.21 -8.40
CA THR A 17 17.29 1.09 -8.78
C THR A 17 16.47 2.19 -8.12
N VAL A 18 17.17 3.16 -7.53
CA VAL A 18 16.61 4.33 -6.88
C VAL A 18 17.25 5.58 -7.47
N ARG A 19 16.44 6.62 -7.63
CA ARG A 19 16.90 7.95 -7.99
C ARG A 19 16.01 9.01 -7.39
N ALA A 20 16.59 10.15 -7.04
CA ALA A 20 15.83 11.35 -6.72
C ALA A 20 15.29 11.98 -8.01
N THR A 21 14.17 12.71 -7.88
CA THR A 21 13.61 13.54 -8.94
C THR A 21 13.15 14.86 -8.35
N SER A 22 13.35 15.96 -9.08
CA SER A 22 12.82 17.28 -8.73
C SER A 22 11.34 17.41 -9.09
N ASP A 23 10.83 16.54 -9.96
CA ASP A 23 9.45 16.55 -10.42
C ASP A 23 8.81 15.15 -10.30
N PRO A 24 8.46 14.73 -9.07
CA PRO A 24 7.80 13.45 -8.86
C PRO A 24 6.42 13.37 -9.49
N GLN A 25 5.76 14.51 -9.78
CA GLN A 25 4.42 14.51 -10.36
C GLN A 25 4.42 14.06 -11.81
N SER A 26 5.39 14.48 -12.63
CA SER A 26 5.51 13.99 -14.00
C SER A 26 5.87 12.51 -14.09
N GLU A 27 6.46 11.96 -13.02
CA GLU A 27 6.86 10.55 -12.93
C GLU A 27 5.80 9.64 -12.31
N GLN A 28 4.69 10.18 -11.82
CA GLN A 28 3.58 9.37 -11.31
C GLN A 28 2.98 8.53 -12.44
N ILE A 29 2.55 7.30 -12.09
CA ILE A 29 1.81 6.47 -13.03
C ILE A 29 0.46 7.15 -13.26
N LYS A 30 0.20 7.55 -14.50
CA LYS A 30 -1.12 8.04 -14.91
C LYS A 30 -2.04 6.83 -15.05
N PHE A 31 -2.87 6.59 -14.04
CA PHE A 31 -3.94 5.60 -14.12
C PHE A 31 -5.30 6.30 -14.02
N ARG A 32 -6.29 5.77 -14.73
CA ARG A 32 -7.67 6.20 -14.53
C ARG A 32 -8.16 5.59 -13.23
N LEU A 33 -8.57 6.43 -12.28
CA LEU A 33 -9.27 5.95 -11.10
C LEU A 33 -10.54 5.22 -11.57
N PRO A 34 -10.85 4.02 -11.03
CA PRO A 34 -12.10 3.35 -11.35
C PRO A 34 -13.26 4.29 -11.01
N THR A 35 -14.13 4.56 -11.98
CA THR A 35 -15.37 5.35 -11.77
C THR A 35 -16.47 4.52 -11.13
N THR A 36 -16.15 3.36 -10.56
CA THR A 36 -17.13 2.47 -9.95
C THR A 36 -17.77 3.17 -8.75
N ASP A 37 -19.09 3.30 -8.72
CA ASP A 37 -19.83 3.79 -7.55
C ASP A 37 -19.97 2.69 -6.48
N GLU A 38 -19.19 1.61 -6.57
CA GLU A 38 -19.23 0.54 -5.57
C GLU A 38 -18.77 1.11 -4.21
N PRO A 39 -19.61 1.00 -3.17
CA PRO A 39 -19.25 1.48 -1.85
C PRO A 39 -18.16 0.62 -1.24
N GLU A 40 -17.29 1.23 -0.44
CA GLU A 40 -16.33 0.52 0.41
C GLU A 40 -17.06 -0.21 1.55
N SER A 41 -17.71 -1.33 1.21
CA SER A 41 -18.60 -2.08 2.09
C SER A 41 -17.88 -3.00 3.07
N MET A 42 -16.63 -3.37 2.80
CA MET A 42 -15.83 -4.17 3.74
C MET A 42 -15.31 -3.28 4.86
N THR A 43 -15.64 -3.61 6.11
CA THR A 43 -15.05 -2.92 7.27
C THR A 43 -13.64 -3.46 7.55
N SER A 44 -12.85 -2.70 8.33
CA SER A 44 -11.56 -3.18 8.85
C SER A 44 -11.64 -4.60 9.45
N LYS A 45 -12.73 -4.91 10.19
CA LYS A 45 -12.93 -6.24 10.77
C LYS A 45 -13.09 -7.31 9.71
N ASP A 46 -13.85 -7.04 8.64
CA ASP A 46 -14.08 -7.98 7.54
C ASP A 46 -12.80 -8.21 6.73
N ILE A 47 -12.09 -7.14 6.41
CA ILE A 47 -10.82 -7.18 5.68
C ILE A 47 -9.80 -8.06 6.41
N TYR A 48 -9.55 -7.80 7.70
CA TYR A 48 -8.57 -8.57 8.46
C TYR A 48 -9.06 -9.97 8.85
N LYS A 49 -10.37 -10.23 8.83
CA LYS A 49 -10.91 -11.59 8.92
C LYS A 49 -10.57 -12.36 7.65
N GLU A 50 -10.76 -11.77 6.48
CA GLU A 50 -10.41 -12.37 5.20
C GLU A 50 -8.90 -12.67 5.12
N PHE A 51 -8.04 -11.71 5.45
CA PHE A 51 -6.59 -11.94 5.52
C PHE A 51 -6.21 -13.07 6.46
N ARG A 52 -6.87 -13.19 7.62
CA ARG A 52 -6.63 -14.30 8.55
C ARG A 52 -7.03 -15.65 7.94
N LEU A 53 -8.12 -15.71 7.17
CA LEU A 53 -8.54 -16.93 6.46
C LEU A 53 -7.54 -17.33 5.36
N ARG A 54 -6.83 -16.35 4.76
CA ARG A 54 -5.74 -16.58 3.79
C ARG A 54 -4.38 -16.87 4.44
N GLY A 55 -4.31 -16.93 5.77
CA GLY A 55 -3.10 -17.26 6.53
C GLY A 55 -2.25 -16.06 6.98
N TYR A 56 -2.64 -14.83 6.66
CA TYR A 56 -1.92 -13.64 7.11
C TYR A 56 -2.23 -13.31 8.58
N GLN A 57 -1.19 -12.93 9.33
CA GLN A 57 -1.28 -12.62 10.76
C GLN A 57 -0.98 -11.15 11.04
N TYR A 58 -1.59 -10.23 10.27
CA TYR A 58 -1.39 -8.80 10.47
C TYR A 58 -1.80 -8.34 11.88
N SER A 59 -1.04 -7.38 12.43
CA SER A 59 -1.26 -6.79 13.75
C SER A 59 -0.74 -5.35 13.83
N GLY A 60 -1.13 -4.60 14.86
CA GLY A 60 -0.66 -3.24 15.12
C GLY A 60 -0.87 -2.28 13.95
N LEU A 61 0.19 -1.53 13.57
CA LEU A 61 0.16 -0.56 12.47
C LEU A 61 -0.11 -1.20 11.10
N PHE A 62 0.17 -2.49 10.94
CA PHE A 62 -0.14 -3.24 9.72
C PHE A 62 -1.63 -3.58 9.59
N ARG A 63 -2.46 -3.14 10.54
CA ARG A 63 -3.93 -3.18 10.50
C ARG A 63 -4.58 -1.80 10.29
N SER A 64 -4.06 -1.01 9.34
CA SER A 64 -4.49 0.38 9.15
C SER A 64 -5.61 0.59 8.11
N MET A 65 -6.07 -0.44 7.40
CA MET A 65 -7.23 -0.33 6.50
C MET A 65 -8.52 -0.08 7.30
N LYS A 66 -9.19 1.03 6.97
CA LYS A 66 -10.50 1.41 7.53
C LYS A 66 -11.62 0.70 6.77
N SER A 67 -11.55 0.70 5.44
CA SER A 67 -12.58 0.15 4.56
C SER A 67 -12.03 -0.19 3.17
N ALA A 68 -12.73 -1.06 2.43
CA ALA A 68 -12.40 -1.42 1.05
C ALA A 68 -13.64 -1.88 0.27
N THR A 69 -13.59 -1.82 -1.06
CA THR A 69 -14.55 -2.51 -1.93
C THR A 69 -14.31 -4.02 -1.90
N THR A 70 -15.33 -4.81 -2.28
CA THR A 70 -15.22 -6.27 -2.22
C THR A 70 -14.23 -6.83 -3.24
N ASP A 71 -14.03 -6.11 -4.35
CA ASP A 71 -13.08 -6.42 -5.41
C ASP A 71 -11.66 -5.87 -5.16
N GLY A 72 -11.43 -5.18 -4.03
CA GLY A 72 -10.14 -4.55 -3.72
C GLY A 72 -9.73 -3.41 -4.66
N SER A 73 -10.62 -2.91 -5.53
CA SER A 73 -10.33 -1.81 -6.45
C SER A 73 -10.16 -0.46 -5.75
N LYS A 74 -10.79 -0.28 -4.58
CA LYS A 74 -10.69 0.93 -3.75
C LYS A 74 -10.60 0.57 -2.27
N GLY A 75 -10.00 1.47 -1.50
CA GLY A 75 -9.97 1.36 -0.05
C GLY A 75 -9.38 2.58 0.62
N THR A 76 -9.69 2.69 1.91
CA THR A 76 -9.24 3.76 2.79
C THR A 76 -8.25 3.23 3.81
N ILE A 77 -7.07 3.84 3.88
CA ILE A 77 -6.00 3.49 4.83
C ILE A 77 -5.78 4.67 5.78
N ARG A 78 -5.76 4.41 7.09
CA ARG A 78 -5.33 5.39 8.09
C ARG A 78 -3.83 5.68 7.93
N TRP A 79 -3.41 6.93 8.02
CA TRP A 79 -2.00 7.28 8.07
C TRP A 79 -1.42 7.01 9.48
N PRO A 80 -0.51 6.03 9.66
CA PRO A 80 -0.02 5.66 10.98
C PRO A 80 1.27 6.42 11.37
N ASN A 81 1.63 7.49 10.64
CA ASN A 81 2.94 8.14 10.73
C ASN A 81 4.11 7.17 10.54
N ASN A 82 3.92 6.14 9.71
CA ASN A 82 4.92 5.11 9.43
C ASN A 82 4.79 4.68 7.96
N TRP A 83 5.80 5.05 7.16
CA TRP A 83 5.82 4.76 5.73
C TRP A 83 5.84 3.26 5.41
N VAL A 84 6.54 2.46 6.22
CA VAL A 84 6.62 1.00 6.02
C VAL A 84 5.23 0.39 6.17
N ALA A 85 4.54 0.69 7.28
CA ALA A 85 3.19 0.20 7.51
C ALA A 85 2.21 0.73 6.45
N PHE A 86 2.27 2.02 6.11
CA PHE A 86 1.38 2.62 5.12
C PHE A 86 1.52 1.96 3.74
N MET A 87 2.75 1.78 3.25
CA MET A 87 3.00 1.12 1.97
C MET A 87 2.62 -0.37 2.00
N ASP A 88 2.84 -1.07 3.12
CA ASP A 88 2.39 -2.45 3.26
C ASP A 88 0.86 -2.56 3.18
N ASN A 89 0.11 -1.67 3.84
CA ASN A 89 -1.36 -1.64 3.71
C ASN A 89 -1.81 -1.33 2.27
N MET A 90 -1.05 -0.54 1.49
CA MET A 90 -1.35 -0.35 0.05
C MET A 90 -1.18 -1.64 -0.75
N LEU A 91 -0.16 -2.45 -0.44
CA LEU A 91 0.04 -3.77 -1.05
C LEU A 91 -1.05 -4.75 -0.61
N GLN A 92 -1.52 -4.67 0.65
CA GLN A 92 -2.64 -5.47 1.12
C GLN A 92 -3.91 -5.23 0.29
N ILE A 93 -4.24 -3.99 -0.10
CA ILE A 93 -5.41 -3.71 -0.97
C ILE A 93 -5.34 -4.51 -2.27
N GLN A 94 -4.16 -4.57 -2.91
CA GLN A 94 -3.97 -5.37 -4.12
C GLN A 94 -4.20 -6.87 -3.85
N LEU A 95 -3.73 -7.38 -2.72
CA LEU A 95 -3.94 -8.78 -2.32
C LEU A 95 -5.41 -9.09 -2.06
N LEU A 96 -6.16 -8.14 -1.49
CA LEU A 96 -7.58 -8.30 -1.18
C LEU A 96 -8.40 -8.64 -2.43
N GLY A 97 -8.12 -7.94 -3.53
CA GLY A 97 -8.81 -8.11 -4.83
C GLY A 97 -8.41 -9.35 -5.63
N LEU A 98 -7.43 -10.13 -5.17
CA LEU A 98 -7.08 -11.39 -5.83
C LEU A 98 -8.09 -12.48 -5.45
N ASP A 99 -8.64 -13.15 -6.47
CA ASP A 99 -9.53 -14.31 -6.32
C ASP A 99 -8.74 -15.59 -6.01
N THR A 100 -7.95 -15.54 -4.94
CA THR A 100 -7.26 -16.70 -4.40
C THR A 100 -7.13 -16.59 -2.88
N ARG A 101 -7.24 -17.73 -2.21
CA ARG A 101 -7.01 -17.86 -0.77
C ARG A 101 -5.58 -18.22 -0.41
N SER A 102 -4.70 -18.31 -1.41
CA SER A 102 -3.28 -18.57 -1.18
C SER A 102 -2.61 -17.39 -0.47
N LEU A 103 -1.66 -17.70 0.40
CA LEU A 103 -0.73 -16.73 0.95
C LEU A 103 0.26 -16.32 -0.14
N LEU A 104 0.28 -15.03 -0.47
CA LEU A 104 1.11 -14.44 -1.50
C LEU A 104 1.97 -13.36 -0.87
N VAL A 105 3.19 -13.23 -1.39
CA VAL A 105 4.11 -12.16 -0.99
C VAL A 105 4.48 -11.35 -2.23
N PRO A 106 4.62 -10.02 -2.12
CA PRO A 106 5.13 -9.21 -3.21
C PRO A 106 6.54 -9.66 -3.60
N THR A 107 6.74 -10.03 -4.86
CA THR A 107 8.06 -10.48 -5.37
C THR A 107 8.79 -9.40 -6.16
N GLY A 108 8.10 -8.34 -6.58
CA GLY A 108 8.72 -7.25 -7.32
C GLY A 108 7.78 -6.07 -7.55
N ILE A 109 8.37 -4.88 -7.60
CA ILE A 109 7.68 -3.64 -7.92
C ILE A 109 8.40 -3.02 -9.12
N ARG A 110 7.68 -2.88 -10.24
CA ARG A 110 8.27 -2.33 -11.48
C ARG A 110 8.65 -0.85 -11.34
N LYS A 111 7.83 -0.07 -10.65
CA LYS A 111 8.05 1.36 -10.42
C LYS A 111 7.25 1.83 -9.21
N LEU A 112 7.91 2.58 -8.33
CA LEU A 112 7.31 3.27 -7.20
C LEU A 112 7.80 4.73 -7.22
N THR A 113 6.86 5.67 -7.24
CA THR A 113 7.15 7.11 -7.17
C THR A 113 6.60 7.64 -5.85
N ILE A 114 7.47 8.17 -4.98
CA ILE A 114 7.07 8.72 -3.68
C ILE A 114 7.24 10.23 -3.71
N ASP A 115 6.13 10.95 -3.58
CA ASP A 115 6.13 12.41 -3.36
C ASP A 115 5.85 12.70 -1.89
N GLY A 116 6.91 12.68 -1.07
CA GLY A 116 6.80 12.90 0.37
C GLY A 116 6.30 14.30 0.75
N ARG A 117 6.61 15.32 -0.08
CA ARG A 117 6.15 16.70 0.17
C ARG A 117 4.65 16.82 -0.04
N LYS A 118 4.15 16.32 -1.18
CA LYS A 118 2.72 16.31 -1.47
C LYS A 118 1.96 15.47 -0.45
N HIS A 119 2.45 14.29 -0.09
CA HIS A 119 1.82 13.46 0.94
C HIS A 119 1.72 14.22 2.28
N SER A 120 2.81 14.85 2.74
CA SER A 120 2.80 15.62 3.99
C SER A 120 1.82 16.80 3.95
N GLN A 121 1.71 17.49 2.81
CA GLN A 121 0.74 18.58 2.63
C GLN A 121 -0.70 18.05 2.70
N MET A 122 -1.00 16.92 2.05
CA MET A 122 -2.32 16.30 2.08
C MET A 122 -2.71 15.87 3.49
N ILE A 123 -1.81 15.23 4.24
CA ILE A 123 -2.07 14.83 5.63
C ILE A 123 -2.35 16.05 6.52
N ARG A 124 -1.58 17.13 6.38
CA ARG A 124 -1.80 18.37 7.16
C ARG A 124 -3.13 19.05 6.84
N ALA A 125 -3.61 18.93 5.61
CA ALA A 125 -4.89 19.48 5.18
C ALA A 125 -6.09 18.59 5.57
N MET A 126 -5.87 17.32 5.92
CA MET A 126 -6.95 16.42 6.35
C MET A 126 -7.38 16.71 7.80
N PRO A 127 -8.69 16.66 8.09
CA PRO A 127 -9.20 16.67 9.47
C PRO A 127 -8.56 15.57 10.32
N GLN A 128 -8.21 15.85 11.58
CA GLN A 128 -7.49 14.90 12.44
C GLN A 128 -8.21 13.56 12.65
N ASP A 129 -9.54 13.56 12.64
CA ASP A 129 -10.38 12.36 12.71
C ASP A 129 -10.30 11.50 11.43
N LYS A 130 -9.95 12.12 10.31
CA LYS A 130 -9.85 11.50 8.99
C LYS A 130 -8.44 11.07 8.63
N GLN A 131 -7.42 11.62 9.30
CA GLN A 131 -6.03 11.15 9.21
C GLN A 131 -5.92 9.65 9.54
#